data_AF-A0A4W2EX45-F1
#
_entry.id   AF-A0A4W2EX45-F1
#
_cell.length_a   1.000
_cell.length_b   1.000
_cell.length_c   1.000
_cell.angle_alpha   90.00
_cell.angle_beta   90.00
_cell.angle_gamma   90.00
#
_symmetry.space_group_name_H-M   'P 1'
#
loop_
_entity.id
_entity.type
_entity.pdbx_description
1 polymer ?
#
loop_
_entity_poly.entity_id
_entity_poly.type
_entity_poly.pdbx_seq_one_letter_code
_entity_poly.pdbx_strand_id
1 'polypeptide(L)'
;MAAAGVVTSRPASGGGRVRRGRRAGTGAAQLQRQPRSAARLARLQEDPPVGVSGAPSENNIMQWNAVIFGPEGTPFEDGTFKLVIEFSEEYPNKPPTVRFLSKMFHPNVYADGSICLDILQNRWSPTYDVSSILTSIQSLLDEPNPNSPANSQAAQLYQENKREYEKRVSAIVEQSWNDS
;
A
#
# COMPACT_ATOMS: atom_id res chain seq x y z
N MET A 1 4.92 65.14 -43.53
CA MET A 1 5.82 65.65 -44.58
C MET A 1 7.05 66.25 -43.91
N ALA A 2 8.24 65.77 -44.33
CA ALA A 2 9.62 66.29 -44.25
C ALA A 2 10.04 67.17 -43.04
N ALA A 3 10.98 66.74 -42.17
CA ALA A 3 12.47 66.72 -42.29
C ALA A 3 13.08 68.09 -41.96
N ALA A 4 14.27 68.30 -41.36
CA ALA A 4 15.40 67.59 -40.72
C ALA A 4 16.10 68.71 -39.91
N GLY A 5 17.02 68.57 -38.95
CA GLY A 5 17.98 67.57 -38.54
C GLY A 5 19.05 68.32 -37.71
N VAL A 6 19.72 67.67 -36.76
CA VAL A 6 21.04 68.11 -36.25
C VAL A 6 21.87 66.86 -35.94
N VAL A 7 23.09 66.91 -36.47
CA VAL A 7 24.19 65.96 -36.38
C VAL A 7 24.91 66.10 -35.04
N THR A 8 25.30 64.99 -34.41
CA THR A 8 26.59 64.90 -33.71
C THR A 8 27.24 63.52 -33.90
N SER A 9 28.56 63.55 -33.97
CA SER A 9 29.48 62.51 -34.46
C SER A 9 30.31 61.87 -33.34
N ARG A 10 30.74 60.60 -33.54
CA ARG A 10 32.01 59.90 -33.15
C ARG A 10 31.75 58.44 -32.68
N PRO A 11 32.75 57.56 -32.62
CA PRO A 11 33.66 57.08 -33.69
C PRO A 11 33.68 55.53 -33.77
N ALA A 12 34.58 55.00 -34.60
CA ALA A 12 34.63 53.64 -35.13
C ALA A 12 35.29 52.54 -34.25
N SER A 13 34.87 51.30 -34.53
CA SER A 13 35.62 50.03 -34.67
C SER A 13 36.56 49.52 -33.55
N GLY A 14 36.24 48.34 -33.01
CA GLY A 14 37.17 47.45 -32.33
C GLY A 14 36.59 46.03 -32.22
N GLY A 15 37.23 45.05 -32.86
CA GLY A 15 36.71 43.69 -33.09
C GLY A 15 36.74 42.74 -31.89
N GLY A 16 36.03 41.62 -32.01
CA GLY A 16 36.01 40.58 -30.98
C GLY A 16 35.14 39.36 -31.28
N ARG A 17 35.67 38.46 -32.13
CA ARG A 17 35.49 36.99 -32.14
C ARG A 17 34.07 36.38 -32.12
N VAL A 18 33.76 35.72 -33.24
CA VAL A 18 32.85 34.57 -33.35
C VAL A 18 33.27 33.46 -32.39
N ARG A 19 32.36 33.00 -31.52
CA ARG A 19 32.40 31.66 -30.93
C ARG A 19 31.04 30.99 -31.02
N ARG A 20 30.93 30.01 -31.93
CA ARG A 20 29.93 28.95 -31.91
C ARG A 20 30.03 28.21 -30.57
N GLY A 21 28.95 28.23 -29.79
CA GLY A 21 28.73 27.34 -28.66
C GLY A 21 27.51 26.47 -28.92
N ARG A 22 27.74 25.25 -29.41
CA ARG A 22 26.73 24.19 -29.52
C ARG A 22 26.95 23.25 -28.34
N ARG A 23 26.07 23.26 -27.34
CA ARG A 23 25.79 22.21 -26.34
C ARG A 23 24.36 22.50 -25.82
N ALA A 24 23.31 21.75 -26.14
CA ALA A 24 23.02 20.35 -25.85
C ALA A 24 23.35 20.01 -24.38
N GLY A 25 22.33 19.91 -23.53
CA GLY A 25 22.49 19.51 -22.13
C GLY A 25 21.28 19.80 -21.26
N THR A 26 20.20 19.05 -21.48
CA THR A 26 19.41 18.40 -20.41
C THR A 26 19.23 19.17 -19.10
N GLY A 27 18.17 19.98 -19.03
CA GLY A 27 17.40 20.11 -17.79
C GLY A 27 16.44 18.93 -17.71
N ALA A 28 17.01 17.73 -17.55
CA ALA A 28 16.22 16.56 -17.20
C ALA A 28 15.40 16.93 -15.96
N ALA A 29 14.10 16.66 -16.04
CA ALA A 29 13.20 16.65 -14.90
C ALA A 29 13.98 16.16 -13.68
N GLN A 30 13.97 16.97 -12.63
CA GLN A 30 14.36 16.51 -11.31
C GLN A 30 13.28 15.54 -10.85
N LEU A 31 13.23 14.35 -11.48
CA LEU A 31 12.77 13.14 -10.87
C LEU A 31 13.69 12.97 -9.67
N GLN A 32 13.28 13.57 -8.55
CA GLN A 32 13.59 13.04 -7.25
C GLN A 32 13.43 11.54 -7.41
N ARG A 33 14.54 10.80 -7.22
CA ARG A 33 14.54 9.35 -7.33
C ARG A 33 13.56 8.88 -6.27
N GLN A 34 12.31 8.69 -6.67
CA GLN A 34 11.32 8.07 -5.82
C GLN A 34 11.96 6.73 -5.42
N PRO A 35 12.06 6.43 -4.12
CA PRO A 35 12.65 5.17 -3.71
C PRO A 35 11.90 4.06 -4.45
N ARG A 36 12.58 2.99 -4.88
CA ARG A 36 11.94 1.92 -5.66
C ARG A 36 10.69 1.35 -4.96
N SER A 37 10.58 1.52 -3.64
CA SER A 37 9.36 1.39 -2.87
C SER A 37 8.23 2.24 -3.47
N ALA A 38 8.31 3.57 -3.49
CA ALA A 38 7.30 4.46 -4.06
C ALA A 38 6.82 4.10 -5.48
N ALA A 39 7.70 3.66 -6.37
CA ALA A 39 7.31 3.19 -7.71
C ALA A 39 6.52 1.87 -7.69
N ARG A 40 6.78 0.99 -6.72
CA ARG A 40 6.00 -0.23 -6.49
C ARG A 40 4.69 0.06 -5.75
N LEU A 41 4.68 1.07 -4.89
CA LEU A 41 3.52 1.54 -4.12
C LEU A 41 2.43 2.14 -5.01
N ALA A 42 2.78 2.71 -6.17
CA ALA A 42 1.81 3.25 -7.13
C ALA A 42 0.97 2.17 -7.86
N ARG A 43 1.41 0.89 -7.87
CA ARG A 43 0.73 -0.17 -8.66
C ARG A 43 -0.63 -0.60 -8.11
N LEU A 44 -0.90 -0.39 -6.83
CA LEU A 44 -2.22 -0.66 -6.24
C LEU A 44 -3.31 0.29 -6.76
N GLN A 45 -2.93 1.47 -7.23
CA GLN A 45 -3.88 2.45 -7.77
C GLN A 45 -4.25 2.17 -9.24
N GLU A 46 -3.41 1.44 -9.98
CA GLU A 46 -3.64 1.20 -11.41
C GLU A 46 -4.59 0.00 -11.67
N ASP A 47 -4.60 -1.02 -10.80
CA ASP A 47 -5.52 -2.17 -10.87
C ASP A 47 -5.60 -2.87 -9.50
N PRO A 48 -6.46 -2.41 -8.57
CA PRO A 48 -6.59 -3.06 -7.26
C PRO A 48 -7.26 -4.44 -7.41
N PRO A 49 -6.76 -5.49 -6.75
CA PRO A 49 -7.43 -6.78 -6.76
C PRO A 49 -8.85 -6.64 -6.21
N VAL A 50 -9.78 -7.41 -6.78
CA VAL A 50 -11.17 -7.41 -6.34
C VAL A 50 -11.24 -7.71 -4.85
N GLY A 51 -11.91 -6.83 -4.10
CA GLY A 51 -12.15 -7.03 -2.68
C GLY A 51 -11.04 -6.53 -1.74
N VAL A 52 -9.96 -5.91 -2.24
CA VAL A 52 -8.92 -5.29 -1.38
C VAL A 52 -8.54 -3.90 -1.84
N SER A 53 -8.20 -3.02 -0.90
CA SER A 53 -7.71 -1.67 -1.17
C SER A 53 -6.65 -1.26 -0.16
N GLY A 54 -5.71 -0.40 -0.54
CA GLY A 54 -4.66 0.08 0.36
C GLY A 54 -4.03 1.38 -0.10
N ALA A 55 -3.76 2.28 0.85
CA ALA A 55 -3.14 3.57 0.60
C ALA A 55 -2.20 3.97 1.75
N PRO A 56 -1.14 4.74 1.48
CA PRO A 56 -0.29 5.30 2.53
C PRO A 56 -1.09 6.25 3.42
N SER A 57 -0.78 6.27 4.72
CA SER A 57 -1.27 7.28 5.65
C SER A 57 -0.80 8.67 5.22
N GLU A 58 -1.66 9.68 5.38
CA GLU A 58 -1.39 11.07 4.96
C GLU A 58 -0.07 11.62 5.54
N ASN A 59 0.26 11.23 6.77
CA ASN A 59 1.37 11.76 7.54
C ASN A 59 2.61 10.85 7.56
N ASN A 60 2.50 9.61 7.09
CA ASN A 60 3.57 8.62 7.18
C ASN A 60 3.51 7.59 6.06
N ILE A 61 4.40 7.70 5.08
CA ILE A 61 4.50 6.76 3.95
C ILE A 61 4.90 5.34 4.36
N MET A 62 5.49 5.17 5.55
CA MET A 62 5.86 3.87 6.12
C MET A 62 4.70 3.20 6.86
N GLN A 63 3.54 3.84 6.90
CA GLN A 63 2.31 3.26 7.43
C GLN A 63 1.23 3.34 6.36
N TRP A 64 0.53 2.24 6.13
CA TRP A 64 -0.50 2.13 5.12
C TRP A 64 -1.79 1.66 5.76
N ASN A 65 -2.90 2.29 5.39
CA ASN A 65 -4.23 1.82 5.75
C ASN A 65 -4.76 0.98 4.59
N ALA A 66 -5.31 -0.18 4.92
CA ALA A 66 -5.88 -1.09 3.95
C ALA A 66 -7.28 -1.54 4.40
N VAL A 67 -8.06 -1.98 3.42
CA VAL A 67 -9.39 -2.53 3.62
C VAL A 67 -9.48 -3.84 2.86
N ILE A 68 -10.00 -4.88 3.52
CA ILE A 68 -10.33 -6.16 2.91
C ILE A 68 -11.83 -6.37 3.07
N PHE A 69 -12.50 -6.63 1.95
CA PHE A 69 -13.88 -7.09 1.93
C PHE A 69 -13.91 -8.60 2.15
N GLY A 70 -14.86 -9.04 2.97
CA GLY A 70 -15.09 -10.46 3.21
C GLY A 70 -15.37 -11.22 1.92
N PRO A 71 -14.72 -12.37 1.67
CA PRO A 71 -14.95 -13.16 0.46
C PRO A 71 -16.38 -13.71 0.41
N GLU A 72 -16.96 -13.77 -0.79
CA GLU A 72 -18.27 -14.38 -1.03
C GLU A 72 -18.27 -15.87 -0.65
N GLY A 73 -19.38 -16.35 -0.07
CA GLY A 73 -19.52 -17.74 0.36
C GLY A 73 -18.82 -18.07 1.69
N THR A 74 -18.22 -17.07 2.34
CA THR A 74 -17.60 -17.22 3.66
C THR A 74 -18.47 -16.58 4.75
N PRO A 75 -18.30 -16.94 6.03
CA PRO A 75 -18.99 -16.26 7.13
C PRO A 75 -18.62 -14.78 7.26
N PHE A 76 -17.54 -14.34 6.59
CA PHE A 76 -17.06 -12.97 6.57
C PHE A 76 -17.70 -12.10 5.48
N GLU A 77 -18.49 -12.69 4.57
CA GLU A 77 -19.21 -12.00 3.50
C GLU A 77 -19.92 -10.73 4.00
N ASP A 78 -19.96 -9.69 3.16
CA ASP A 78 -20.44 -8.34 3.49
C ASP A 78 -19.64 -7.57 4.58
N GLY A 79 -18.63 -8.20 5.19
CA GLY A 79 -17.72 -7.55 6.14
C GLY A 79 -16.74 -6.60 5.47
N THR A 80 -16.44 -5.49 6.15
CA THR A 80 -15.44 -4.50 5.71
C THR A 80 -14.36 -4.33 6.78
N PHE A 81 -13.22 -5.01 6.60
CA PHE A 81 -12.19 -5.09 7.64
C PHE A 81 -11.04 -4.13 7.36
N LYS A 82 -10.77 -3.23 8.31
CA LYS A 82 -9.67 -2.27 8.23
C LYS A 82 -8.39 -2.91 8.77
N LEU A 83 -7.28 -2.67 8.09
CA LEU A 83 -5.94 -3.12 8.47
C LEU A 83 -4.96 -1.95 8.42
N VAL A 84 -3.88 -2.11 9.18
CA VAL A 84 -2.69 -1.26 9.05
C VAL A 84 -1.49 -2.11 8.68
N ILE A 85 -0.67 -1.58 7.77
CA ILE A 85 0.58 -2.16 7.32
C ILE A 85 1.70 -1.20 7.70
N GLU A 86 2.67 -1.67 8.46
CA GLU A 86 3.79 -0.88 8.96
C GLU A 86 5.09 -1.41 8.37
N PHE A 87 5.77 -0.56 7.61
CA PHE A 87 7.04 -0.84 6.97
C PHE A 87 8.18 -0.41 7.89
N SER A 88 9.22 -1.24 7.98
CA SER A 88 10.47 -0.88 8.64
C SER A 88 11.51 -0.41 7.61
N GLU A 89 12.62 0.16 8.09
CA GLU A 89 13.77 0.52 7.25
C GLU A 89 14.41 -0.70 6.56
N GLU A 90 14.13 -1.91 7.04
CA GLU A 90 14.64 -3.16 6.50
C GLU A 90 13.78 -3.71 5.35
N TYR A 91 12.64 -3.08 5.04
CA TYR A 91 11.81 -3.47 3.90
C TYR A 91 12.52 -3.19 2.56
N PRO A 92 12.49 -4.11 1.57
CA PRO A 92 11.73 -5.36 1.51
C PRO A 92 12.50 -6.61 1.97
N ASN A 93 13.68 -6.48 2.57
CA ASN A 93 14.44 -7.64 3.05
C ASN A 93 13.73 -8.33 4.23
N LYS A 94 13.05 -7.56 5.07
CA LYS A 94 12.10 -8.05 6.08
C LYS A 94 10.65 -7.76 5.66
N PRO A 95 9.69 -8.62 6.06
CA PRO A 95 8.27 -8.38 5.85
C PRO A 95 7.81 -7.12 6.59
N PRO A 96 6.78 -6.43 6.09
CA PRO A 96 6.09 -5.42 6.89
C PRO A 96 5.28 -6.10 8.00
N THR A 97 5.00 -5.36 9.06
CA THR A 97 4.05 -5.80 10.09
C THR A 97 2.64 -5.50 9.61
N VAL A 98 1.73 -6.47 9.69
CA VAL A 98 0.32 -6.29 9.31
C VAL A 98 -0.57 -6.70 10.46
N ARG A 99 -1.56 -5.85 10.77
CA ARG A 99 -2.57 -6.15 11.79
C ARG A 99 -3.94 -5.59 11.41
N PHE A 100 -4.98 -6.28 11.82
CA PHE A 100 -6.34 -5.77 11.75
C PHE A 100 -6.53 -4.63 12.77
N LEU A 101 -7.18 -3.56 12.31
CA LEU A 101 -7.73 -2.50 13.18
C LEU A 101 -9.15 -2.86 13.62
N SER A 102 -9.92 -3.46 12.71
CA SER A 102 -11.22 -4.04 13.04
C SER A 102 -11.04 -5.22 14.00
N LYS A 103 -12.00 -5.42 14.90
CA LYS A 103 -12.03 -6.63 15.73
C LYS A 103 -12.20 -7.85 14.84
N MET A 104 -11.49 -8.92 15.14
CA MET A 104 -11.53 -10.16 14.35
C MET A 104 -11.79 -11.38 15.24
N PHE A 105 -12.58 -12.32 14.71
CA PHE A 105 -12.75 -13.65 15.28
C PHE A 105 -12.36 -14.70 14.23
N HIS A 106 -11.06 -14.98 14.14
CA HIS A 106 -10.49 -15.86 13.11
C HIS A 106 -9.40 -16.76 13.70
N PRO A 107 -9.31 -18.06 13.31
CA PRO A 107 -8.30 -18.99 13.85
C PRO A 107 -6.86 -18.49 13.77
N ASN A 108 -6.49 -17.74 12.73
CA ASN A 108 -5.13 -17.24 12.49
C ASN A 108 -4.93 -15.75 12.82
N VAL A 109 -5.87 -15.11 13.52
CA VAL A 109 -5.75 -13.70 13.97
C VAL A 109 -5.73 -13.65 15.49
N TYR A 110 -4.73 -12.96 16.05
CA TYR A 110 -4.59 -12.73 17.48
C TYR A 110 -5.57 -11.67 17.97
N ALA A 111 -5.78 -11.59 19.30
CA ALA A 111 -6.70 -10.64 19.91
C ALA A 111 -6.32 -9.16 19.71
N ASP A 112 -5.03 -8.88 19.47
CA ASP A 112 -4.48 -7.56 19.15
C ASP A 112 -4.57 -7.21 17.64
N GLY A 113 -5.13 -8.12 16.83
CA GLY A 113 -5.25 -8.00 15.38
C GLY A 113 -4.04 -8.50 14.60
N SER A 114 -2.95 -8.90 15.26
CA SER A 114 -1.78 -9.47 14.59
C SER A 114 -2.14 -10.76 13.84
N ILE A 115 -1.51 -11.00 12.69
CA ILE A 115 -1.87 -12.11 11.78
C ILE A 115 -0.77 -13.19 11.80
N CYS A 116 -1.16 -14.43 12.04
CA CYS A 116 -0.28 -15.58 11.87
C CYS A 116 -0.36 -16.08 10.41
N LEU A 117 0.46 -15.50 9.54
CA LEU A 117 0.58 -15.87 8.13
C LEU A 117 2.05 -16.08 7.77
N ASP A 118 2.37 -17.21 7.16
CA ASP A 118 3.73 -17.65 6.89
C ASP A 118 4.51 -16.76 5.91
N ILE A 119 3.84 -16.19 4.91
CA ILE A 119 4.46 -15.23 4.00
C ILE A 119 4.89 -13.95 4.72
N LEU A 120 4.32 -13.64 5.89
CA LEU A 120 4.76 -12.53 6.76
C LEU A 120 5.82 -12.97 7.78
N GLN A 121 6.29 -14.22 7.71
CA GLN A 121 7.24 -14.81 8.65
C GLN A 121 8.38 -15.50 7.89
N ASN A 122 8.45 -16.83 7.95
CA ASN A 122 9.53 -17.65 7.42
C ASN A 122 9.45 -17.87 5.91
N ARG A 123 8.30 -17.62 5.27
CA ARG A 123 8.12 -17.72 3.81
C ARG A 123 8.13 -16.36 3.11
N TRP A 124 8.56 -15.30 3.79
CA TRP A 124 8.69 -13.97 3.20
C TRP A 124 9.68 -13.97 2.02
N SER A 125 9.29 -13.27 0.96
CA SER A 125 10.14 -12.95 -0.17
C SER A 125 10.05 -11.45 -0.47
N PRO A 126 11.18 -10.75 -0.71
CA PRO A 126 11.18 -9.35 -1.16
C PRO A 126 10.39 -9.11 -2.47
N THR A 127 10.06 -10.19 -3.18
CA THR A 127 9.23 -10.16 -4.39
C THR A 127 7.74 -10.00 -4.09
N TYR A 128 7.27 -10.08 -2.84
CA TYR A 128 5.88 -9.78 -2.50
C TYR A 128 5.63 -8.27 -2.43
N ASP A 129 4.51 -7.82 -2.99
CA ASP A 129 3.97 -6.47 -2.83
C ASP A 129 2.77 -6.47 -1.90
N VAL A 130 2.36 -5.26 -1.53
CA VAL A 130 1.16 -4.99 -0.73
C VAL A 130 -0.08 -5.68 -1.33
N SER A 131 -0.22 -5.69 -2.66
CA SER A 131 -1.31 -6.40 -3.32
C SER A 131 -1.30 -7.90 -3.00
N SER A 132 -0.16 -8.57 -3.22
CA SER A 132 -0.02 -10.01 -2.91
C SER A 132 -0.22 -10.34 -1.43
N ILE A 133 0.19 -9.43 -0.54
CA ILE A 133 -0.02 -9.57 0.92
C ILE A 133 -1.53 -9.50 1.23
N LEU A 134 -2.23 -8.48 0.75
CA LEU A 134 -3.66 -8.30 1.01
C LEU A 134 -4.49 -9.44 0.42
N THR A 135 -4.19 -9.89 -0.80
CA THR A 135 -4.85 -11.05 -1.41
C THR A 135 -4.62 -12.31 -0.58
N SER A 136 -3.41 -12.52 -0.06
CA SER A 136 -3.11 -13.69 0.78
C SER A 136 -3.86 -13.65 2.12
N ILE A 137 -4.04 -12.47 2.71
CA ILE A 137 -4.86 -12.29 3.92
C ILE A 137 -6.34 -12.52 3.60
N GLN A 138 -6.83 -12.07 2.44
CA GLN A 138 -8.20 -12.33 2.01
C GLN A 138 -8.45 -13.83 1.83
N SER A 139 -7.54 -14.57 1.17
CA SER A 139 -7.62 -16.03 1.05
C SER A 139 -7.58 -16.73 2.41
N LEU A 140 -6.85 -16.19 3.40
CA LEU A 140 -6.81 -16.73 4.75
C LEU A 140 -8.18 -16.68 5.44
N LEU A 141 -9.05 -15.72 5.10
CA LEU A 141 -10.42 -15.63 5.64
C LEU A 141 -11.34 -16.74 5.10
N ASP A 142 -11.09 -17.19 3.86
CA ASP A 142 -11.82 -18.28 3.22
C ASP A 142 -11.31 -19.65 3.68
N GLU A 143 -9.98 -19.81 3.73
CA GLU A 143 -9.32 -21.06 4.12
C GLU A 143 -8.45 -20.86 5.38
N PRO A 144 -9.04 -20.89 6.60
CA PRO A 144 -8.28 -20.83 7.83
C PRO A 144 -7.30 -22.00 7.94
N ASN A 145 -6.10 -21.76 8.50
CA ASN A 145 -5.12 -22.80 8.77
C ASN A 145 -5.24 -23.30 10.22
N PRO A 146 -5.85 -24.48 10.48
CA PRO A 146 -6.08 -25.00 11.82
C PRO A 146 -4.82 -25.56 12.50
N ASN A 147 -3.72 -25.76 11.76
CA ASN A 147 -2.51 -26.42 12.28
C ASN A 147 -1.68 -25.51 13.21
N SER A 148 -1.91 -24.19 13.17
CA SER A 148 -1.21 -23.23 14.02
C SER A 148 -2.14 -22.06 14.36
N PRO A 149 -3.14 -22.28 15.24
CA PRO A 149 -4.13 -21.27 15.55
C PRO A 149 -3.52 -20.18 16.44
N ALA A 150 -3.66 -18.93 16.00
CA ALA A 150 -3.43 -17.74 16.82
C ALA A 150 -4.55 -17.55 17.86
N ASN A 151 -5.77 -17.99 17.52
CA ASN A 151 -6.94 -17.97 18.36
C ASN A 151 -7.50 -19.39 18.52
N SER A 152 -7.11 -20.05 19.61
CA SER A 152 -7.52 -21.43 19.90
C SER A 152 -9.04 -21.57 20.03
N GLN A 153 -9.74 -20.54 20.54
CA GLN A 153 -11.19 -20.58 20.68
C GLN A 153 -11.88 -20.54 19.30
N ALA A 154 -11.43 -19.67 18.40
CA ALA A 154 -11.95 -19.61 17.04
C ALA A 154 -11.67 -20.93 16.30
N ALA A 155 -10.47 -21.50 16.44
CA ALA A 155 -10.11 -22.77 15.83
C ALA A 155 -10.96 -23.95 16.35
N GLN A 156 -11.18 -24.01 17.67
CA GLN A 156 -12.02 -25.04 18.27
C GLN A 156 -13.47 -24.95 17.78
N LEU A 157 -14.06 -23.75 17.81
CA LEU A 157 -15.43 -23.57 17.31
C LEU A 157 -15.54 -23.86 15.81
N TYR A 158 -14.53 -23.50 15.01
CA TYR A 158 -14.51 -23.81 13.59
C TYR A 158 -14.56 -25.33 13.32
N GLN A 159 -13.88 -26.14 14.14
CA GLN A 159 -13.82 -27.60 14.00
C GLN A 159 -15.01 -28.32 14.64
N GLU A 160 -15.42 -27.91 15.84
CA GLU A 160 -16.38 -28.64 16.67
C GLU A 160 -17.81 -28.08 16.59
N ASN A 161 -17.97 -26.79 16.32
CA ASN A 161 -19.28 -26.12 16.34
C ASN A 161 -19.34 -24.96 15.33
N LYS A 162 -19.36 -25.33 14.04
CA LYS A 162 -19.38 -24.38 12.92
C LYS A 162 -20.51 -23.35 13.04
N ARG A 163 -21.68 -23.74 13.55
CA ARG A 163 -22.82 -22.84 13.74
C ARG A 163 -22.54 -21.72 14.75
N GLU A 164 -21.92 -22.04 15.88
CA GLU A 164 -21.54 -21.01 16.87
C GLU A 164 -20.36 -20.17 16.37
N TYR A 165 -19.43 -20.76 15.61
CA TYR A 165 -18.38 -20.02 14.93
C TYR A 165 -18.98 -18.97 13.97
N GLU A 166 -19.84 -19.38 13.05
CA GLU A 166 -20.53 -18.51 12.09
C GLU A 166 -21.28 -17.39 12.80
N LYS A 167 -22.04 -17.71 13.85
CA LYS A 167 -22.76 -16.70 14.65
C LYS A 167 -21.83 -15.62 15.22
N ARG A 168 -20.64 -16.00 15.69
CA ARG A 168 -19.66 -15.04 16.21
C ARG A 168 -19.03 -14.21 15.09
N VAL A 169 -18.75 -14.83 13.95
CA VAL A 169 -18.23 -14.10 12.79
C VAL A 169 -19.26 -13.10 12.26
N SER A 170 -20.55 -13.47 12.18
CA SER A 170 -21.61 -12.53 11.78
C SER A 170 -21.68 -11.30 12.70
N ALA A 171 -21.50 -11.47 14.01
CA ALA A 171 -21.44 -10.34 14.94
C ALA A 171 -20.20 -9.45 14.70
N ILE A 172 -19.11 -10.00 14.17
CA ILE A 172 -17.92 -9.25 13.77
C ILE A 172 -18.15 -8.51 12.44
N VAL A 173 -18.82 -9.14 11.47
CA VAL A 173 -19.24 -8.51 10.21
C VAL A 173 -20.12 -7.28 10.50
N GLU A 174 -21.15 -7.42 11.34
CA GLU A 174 -22.03 -6.30 11.72
C GLU A 174 -21.26 -5.17 12.42
N GLN A 175 -20.29 -5.51 13.27
CA GLN A 175 -19.44 -4.51 13.94
C GLN A 175 -18.57 -3.73 12.95
N SER A 176 -18.10 -4.38 11.89
CA SER A 176 -17.24 -3.77 10.88
C SER A 176 -17.89 -2.58 10.17
N TRP A 177 -19.22 -2.55 10.09
CA TRP A 177 -19.98 -1.45 9.48
C TRP A 177 -20.00 -0.19 10.35
N ASN A 178 -19.95 -0.35 11.67
CA ASN A 178 -19.98 0.77 12.61
C ASN A 178 -18.62 1.44 12.80
N ASP A 179 -17.54 0.74 12.44
CA ASP A 179 -16.18 1.26 12.50
C ASP A 179 -15.82 2.12 11.27
N SER A 180 -16.78 2.34 10.34
CA SER A 180 -16.58 3.01 9.05
C SER A 180 -16.44 4.53 9.14
#